data_AF-A0A7K0ENA1-F1
#
_entry.id   AF-A0A7K0ENA1-F1
#
_cell.length_a   1.000
_cell.length_b   1.000
_cell.length_c   1.000
_cell.angle_alpha   90.00
_cell.angle_beta   90.00
_cell.angle_gamma   90.00
#
_symmetry.space_group_name_H-M   'P 1'
#
loop_
_entity.id
_entity.type
_entity.pdbx_description
1 polymer ?
#
loop_
_entity_poly.entity_id
_entity_poly.type
_entity_poly.pdbx_seq_one_letter_code
_entity_poly.pdbx_strand_id
1 'polypeptide(L)'
;MDKSNDKSLEFDAYFIDEFGLINDSTNVNEPERIGLHKNIFTGLIKSGTAIIEEGQSGKIELPNMADPVSNPMLKGKSTYTRNPIEKHGLKHTFHYYFGKEVQDYFETLKKNKAAKWDSKQVIHLSLLFAVGTELNRHGLRTFFKNTTELTGVIVIPGIEPGFYNNKGRWGIAISDSKIKDLLNNYFQQDVPYEINIIAAYSTGINGINQAVLNDIIDLKHIKRVIFYDCLSAQFESGFAEKTIKKLKKNNPKIHVIIYWTSIEGNTITPDKNHLIVVQNLRPTVSTFENVIKLQGLKWYRCLICSRIIQAGIQENLLNLSSQAKDNFLELEATLPPRGSMISDEAIFKRFQGSTLASNKTVLENWYNKNKAIVEKFYRFLDNSSGNFPPIIKQIWNNAMLGYYGNVAEEVHDLLLPEFGWEYLPYS
;
A
#
# COMPACT_ATOMS: atom_id res chain seq x y z
N MET A 1 -17.42 -4.46 15.27
CA MET A 1 -16.39 -3.80 16.08
C MET A 1 -16.86 -2.42 16.43
N ASP A 2 -16.69 -2.05 17.70
CA ASP A 2 -16.73 -0.64 18.10
C ASP A 2 -15.56 0.07 17.41
N LYS A 3 -15.86 1.19 16.75
CA LYS A 3 -14.97 1.91 15.82
C LYS A 3 -13.88 2.74 16.53
N SER A 4 -13.62 2.44 17.81
CA SER A 4 -12.81 3.27 18.71
C SER A 4 -11.35 2.82 18.86
N ASN A 5 -10.96 1.66 18.32
CA ASN A 5 -9.63 1.08 18.54
C ASN A 5 -8.66 1.15 17.34
N ASP A 6 -8.92 1.95 16.30
CA ASP A 6 -7.92 2.19 15.23
C ASP A 6 -6.57 2.73 15.77
N LYS A 7 -6.56 3.31 16.97
CA LYS A 7 -5.34 3.77 17.65
C LYS A 7 -4.43 2.63 18.11
N SER A 8 -4.92 1.41 18.33
CA SER A 8 -4.05 0.32 18.78
C SER A 8 -3.13 -0.15 17.67
N LEU A 9 -3.66 -0.29 16.46
CA LEU A 9 -3.01 -0.95 15.32
C LEU A 9 -1.98 -0.09 14.58
N GLU A 10 -1.95 1.23 14.82
CA GLU A 10 -0.98 2.13 14.19
C GLU A 10 0.45 1.83 14.68
N PHE A 11 0.62 1.33 15.90
CA PHE A 11 1.94 1.21 16.53
C PHE A 11 2.47 -0.21 16.65
N ASP A 12 1.66 -1.22 16.32
CA ASP A 12 2.00 -2.63 16.42
C ASP A 12 2.75 -3.11 15.18
N ALA A 13 3.62 -4.10 15.35
CA ALA A 13 4.31 -4.74 14.25
C ALA A 13 3.51 -5.95 13.73
N TYR A 14 3.25 -5.98 12.43
CA TYR A 14 2.54 -7.11 11.78
C TYR A 14 3.49 -8.11 11.10
N PHE A 15 4.76 -7.74 10.99
CA PHE A 15 5.80 -8.51 10.34
C PHE A 15 7.05 -8.54 11.22
N ILE A 16 7.73 -9.69 11.26
CA ILE A 16 8.89 -9.91 12.14
C ILE A 16 10.03 -8.94 11.86
N ASP A 17 10.24 -8.56 10.60
CA ASP A 17 11.27 -7.59 10.23
C ASP A 17 10.95 -6.15 10.70
N GLU A 18 9.76 -5.93 11.26
CA GLU A 18 9.33 -4.67 11.86
C GLU A 18 9.18 -4.75 13.39
N PHE A 19 9.56 -5.87 14.03
CA PHE A 19 9.50 -6.01 15.48
C PHE A 19 10.51 -5.08 16.15
N GLY A 20 10.00 -4.17 16.96
CA GLY A 20 10.75 -3.20 17.74
C GLY A 20 10.70 -3.52 19.23
N LEU A 21 10.36 -2.51 20.03
CA LEU A 21 10.26 -2.66 21.48
C LEU A 21 9.10 -3.58 21.86
N ILE A 22 9.33 -4.44 22.86
CA ILE A 22 8.27 -5.28 23.43
C ILE A 22 7.31 -4.41 24.25
N ASN A 23 6.01 -4.67 24.14
CA ASN A 23 4.96 -4.16 24.98
C ASN A 23 5.13 -4.72 26.40
N ASP A 24 5.38 -3.83 27.36
CA ASP A 24 5.46 -4.15 28.78
C ASP A 24 4.63 -3.17 29.60
N SER A 25 4.43 -3.46 30.89
CA SER A 25 3.63 -2.63 31.80
C SER A 25 4.13 -1.19 31.93
N THR A 26 5.36 -0.91 31.51
CA THR A 26 5.98 0.41 31.56
C THR A 26 5.90 1.14 30.23
N ASN A 27 5.39 0.55 29.15
CA ASN A 27 5.29 1.23 27.85
C ASN A 27 3.97 0.96 27.09
N VAL A 28 2.97 0.38 27.75
CA VAL A 28 1.64 0.16 27.18
C VAL A 28 0.71 1.32 27.57
N ASN A 29 0.07 1.93 26.57
CA ASN A 29 -1.09 2.79 26.80
C ASN A 29 -2.28 1.95 27.28
N GLU A 30 -3.03 2.41 28.26
CA GLU A 30 -4.33 1.80 28.59
C GLU A 30 -5.39 2.21 27.55
N PRO A 31 -6.25 1.28 27.09
CA PRO A 31 -6.30 -0.14 27.41
C PRO A 31 -5.18 -0.95 26.75
N GLU A 32 -4.81 -2.08 27.38
CA GLU A 32 -3.83 -3.03 26.84
C GLU A 32 -4.14 -3.41 25.39
N ARG A 33 -3.10 -3.40 24.55
CA ARG A 33 -3.22 -3.62 23.10
C ARG A 33 -2.78 -5.03 22.72
N ILE A 34 -3.31 -5.50 21.60
CA ILE A 34 -3.05 -6.84 21.07
C ILE A 34 -1.73 -6.81 20.30
N GLY A 35 -0.72 -7.51 20.82
CA GLY A 35 0.63 -7.57 20.25
C GLY A 35 1.69 -7.51 21.36
N LEU A 36 2.71 -8.33 21.24
CA LEU A 36 3.94 -8.30 22.03
C LEU A 36 4.93 -7.27 21.51
N HIS A 37 5.07 -7.06 20.20
CA HIS A 37 6.06 -6.10 19.67
C HIS A 37 5.41 -4.85 19.07
N LYS A 38 5.89 -3.68 19.48
CA LYS A 38 5.69 -2.42 18.77
C LYS A 38 6.46 -2.46 17.45
N ASN A 39 5.99 -1.69 16.48
CA ASN A 39 6.71 -1.45 15.25
C ASN A 39 8.05 -0.72 15.52
N ILE A 40 9.13 -1.07 14.82
CA ILE A 40 10.44 -0.38 14.90
C ILE A 40 10.37 1.12 14.62
N PHE A 41 9.30 1.57 13.96
CA PHE A 41 9.03 2.98 13.68
C PHE A 41 8.16 3.64 14.77
N THR A 42 7.94 3.00 15.92
CA THR A 42 7.23 3.57 17.07
C THR A 42 8.26 4.07 18.10
N GLY A 43 8.23 5.37 18.38
CA GLY A 43 8.97 6.01 19.48
C GLY A 43 8.12 6.14 20.74
N LEU A 44 8.78 6.23 21.89
CA LEU A 44 8.16 6.43 23.20
C LEU A 44 8.65 7.76 23.78
N ILE A 45 7.71 8.65 24.12
CA ILE A 45 8.00 9.95 24.69
C ILE A 45 7.35 10.04 26.07
N LYS A 46 8.14 10.42 27.07
CA LYS A 46 7.62 10.68 28.41
C LYS A 46 7.02 12.09 28.45
N SER A 47 5.72 12.18 28.74
CA SER A 47 5.01 13.44 28.96
C SER A 47 4.42 13.44 30.36
N GLY A 48 5.18 14.00 31.31
CA GLY A 48 4.83 13.94 32.73
C GLY A 48 4.93 12.50 33.27
N THR A 49 3.80 11.97 33.77
CA THR A 49 3.67 10.57 34.21
C THR A 49 3.21 9.62 33.11
N ALA A 50 2.75 10.14 31.96
CA ALA A 50 2.29 9.32 30.84
C ALA A 50 3.43 9.03 29.85
N ILE A 51 3.37 7.86 29.22
CA ILE A 51 4.21 7.51 28.07
C ILE A 51 3.33 7.60 26.84
N ILE A 52 3.72 8.46 25.90
CA ILE A 52 3.02 8.69 24.65
C ILE A 52 3.80 7.99 23.56
N GLU A 53 3.08 7.31 22.68
CA GLU A 53 3.66 6.73 21.49
C GLU A 53 3.56 7.68 20.32
N GLU A 54 4.66 7.78 19.57
CA GLU A 54 4.69 8.52 18.33
C GLU A 54 5.23 7.64 17.20
N GLY A 55 4.57 7.68 16.05
CA GLY A 55 5.09 7.03 14.86
C GLY A 55 6.16 7.90 14.21
N GLN A 56 7.19 7.29 13.62
CA GLN A 56 8.13 7.93 12.71
C GLN A 56 7.50 8.25 11.34
N SER A 57 6.19 8.48 11.32
CA SER A 57 5.36 8.88 10.19
C SER A 57 4.51 10.06 10.63
N GLY A 58 4.32 11.03 9.75
CA GLY A 58 3.44 12.15 10.04
C GLY A 58 2.03 11.90 9.53
N LYS A 59 1.08 12.61 10.14
CA LYS A 59 -0.30 12.70 9.66
C LYS A 59 -0.73 14.15 9.59
N ILE A 60 -1.56 14.46 8.61
CA ILE A 60 -2.10 15.81 8.41
C ILE A 60 -3.53 15.73 7.88
N GLU A 61 -4.41 16.55 8.46
CA GLU A 61 -5.77 16.70 7.95
C GLU A 61 -5.80 17.79 6.88
N LEU A 62 -6.11 17.39 5.64
CA LEU A 62 -6.15 18.28 4.48
C LEU A 62 -7.50 18.21 3.77
N PRO A 63 -7.92 19.29 3.10
CA PRO A 63 -9.16 19.27 2.33
C PRO A 63 -9.08 18.31 1.14
N ASN A 64 -10.20 17.71 0.74
CA ASN A 64 -10.27 16.89 -0.47
C ASN A 64 -10.16 17.76 -1.73
N MET A 65 -9.03 17.72 -2.43
CA MET A 65 -8.84 18.55 -3.62
C MET A 65 -9.61 18.06 -4.86
N ALA A 66 -10.24 16.87 -4.77
CA ALA A 66 -11.20 16.38 -5.77
C ALA A 66 -12.65 16.83 -5.50
N ASP A 67 -12.90 17.57 -4.42
CA ASP A 67 -14.21 18.17 -4.11
C ASP A 67 -14.28 19.60 -4.67
N PRO A 68 -15.28 19.95 -5.51
CA PRO A 68 -15.49 21.31 -6.00
C PRO A 68 -15.68 22.37 -4.91
N VAL A 69 -16.14 22.00 -3.72
CA VAL A 69 -16.25 22.94 -2.58
C VAL A 69 -14.85 23.34 -2.10
N SER A 70 -13.95 22.37 -2.01
CA SER A 70 -12.56 22.56 -1.57
C SER A 70 -11.64 23.07 -2.69
N ASN A 71 -11.99 22.79 -3.95
CA ASN A 71 -11.25 23.17 -5.14
C ASN A 71 -12.17 23.77 -6.22
N PRO A 72 -12.46 25.08 -6.15
CA PRO A 72 -13.32 25.76 -7.11
C PRO A 72 -12.78 25.75 -8.56
N MET A 73 -11.51 25.40 -8.75
CA MET A 73 -10.83 25.38 -10.05
C MET A 73 -10.99 24.07 -10.82
N LEU A 74 -11.69 23.07 -10.25
CA LEU A 74 -11.97 21.80 -10.95
C LEU A 74 -12.72 22.09 -12.26
N LYS A 75 -12.04 21.82 -13.38
CA LYS A 75 -12.53 22.09 -14.73
C LYS A 75 -13.63 21.09 -15.09
N GLY A 76 -14.86 21.41 -14.75
CA GLY A 76 -16.06 20.69 -15.19
C GLY A 76 -17.04 20.41 -14.05
N LYS A 77 -18.20 21.07 -14.07
CA LYS A 77 -19.38 20.56 -13.36
C LYS A 77 -19.83 19.29 -14.09
N SER A 78 -19.58 18.10 -13.54
CA SER A 78 -20.39 16.85 -13.70
C SER A 78 -19.71 15.53 -14.10
N THR A 79 -18.41 15.39 -14.35
CA THR A 79 -17.91 14.03 -14.68
C THR A 79 -17.91 13.05 -13.49
N TYR A 80 -18.15 13.55 -12.27
CA TYR A 80 -18.23 12.75 -11.04
C TYR A 80 -19.36 13.22 -10.12
N THR A 81 -20.60 12.94 -10.50
CA THR A 81 -21.81 13.34 -9.76
C THR A 81 -22.14 12.43 -8.59
N ARG A 82 -21.22 12.21 -7.65
CA ARG A 82 -21.57 11.70 -6.30
C ARG A 82 -20.64 12.28 -5.23
N ASN A 83 -20.56 13.61 -5.19
CA ASN A 83 -20.16 14.30 -3.98
C ASN A 83 -21.26 14.06 -2.93
N PRO A 84 -21.03 13.36 -1.82
CA PRO A 84 -22.07 13.27 -0.83
C PRO A 84 -22.14 14.63 -0.11
N ILE A 85 -23.31 15.24 -0.24
CA ILE A 85 -23.97 16.09 0.76
C ILE A 85 -23.14 16.26 2.03
N GLU A 86 -22.67 17.48 2.32
CA GLU A 86 -22.20 18.18 3.55
C GLU A 86 -21.76 17.41 4.82
N LYS A 87 -22.15 16.15 5.03
CA LYS A 87 -21.93 15.31 6.21
C LYS A 87 -20.62 14.52 6.25
N HIS A 88 -19.82 14.50 5.18
CA HIS A 88 -18.67 13.57 5.08
C HIS A 88 -17.30 14.20 5.36
N GLY A 89 -17.30 15.42 5.88
CA GLY A 89 -16.08 16.17 6.21
C GLY A 89 -15.39 16.67 4.95
N LEU A 90 -15.06 17.96 4.92
CA LEU A 90 -14.27 18.53 3.82
C LEU A 90 -12.80 18.11 3.91
N LYS A 91 -12.37 17.51 5.04
CA LYS A 91 -10.99 17.17 5.34
C LYS A 91 -10.84 15.67 5.60
N HIS A 92 -9.69 15.14 5.23
CA HIS A 92 -9.29 13.75 5.44
C HIS A 92 -7.86 13.68 5.98
N THR A 93 -7.54 12.60 6.69
CA THR A 93 -6.20 12.35 7.23
C THR A 93 -5.31 11.73 6.17
N PHE A 94 -4.26 12.44 5.79
CA PHE A 94 -3.20 11.96 4.92
C PHE A 94 -2.03 11.52 5.79
N HIS A 95 -1.45 10.37 5.46
CA HIS A 95 -0.28 9.86 6.16
C HIS A 95 0.95 10.02 5.27
N TYR A 96 2.11 10.29 5.86
CA TYR A 96 3.34 10.42 5.10
C TYR A 96 4.55 9.86 5.85
N TYR A 97 5.52 9.40 5.07
CA TYR A 97 6.81 8.93 5.55
C TYR A 97 7.90 9.39 4.60
N PHE A 98 9.00 9.92 5.16
CA PHE A 98 10.20 10.26 4.41
C PHE A 98 11.30 9.26 4.73
N GLY A 99 11.99 8.78 3.70
CA GLY A 99 13.09 7.81 3.84
C GLY A 99 14.25 8.36 4.67
N LYS A 100 15.14 7.46 5.10
CA LYS A 100 16.24 7.80 6.01
C LYS A 100 17.13 8.93 5.47
N GLU A 101 17.46 8.89 4.19
CA GLU A 101 18.31 9.91 3.55
C GLU A 101 17.70 11.31 3.62
N VAL A 102 16.37 11.43 3.46
CA VAL A 102 15.66 12.72 3.62
C VAL A 102 15.73 13.20 5.06
N GLN A 103 15.53 12.30 6.02
CA GLN A 103 15.59 12.63 7.45
C GLN A 103 17.00 13.05 7.87
N ASP A 104 18.04 12.30 7.46
CA ASP A 104 19.44 12.59 7.76
C ASP A 104 19.89 13.93 7.14
N TYR A 105 19.48 14.20 5.89
CA TYR A 105 19.75 15.48 5.23
C TYR A 105 19.11 16.64 6.00
N PHE A 106 17.85 16.50 6.40
CA PHE A 106 17.15 17.51 7.19
C PHE A 106 17.79 17.75 8.57
N GLU A 107 18.19 16.69 9.28
CA GLU A 107 18.88 16.81 10.58
C GLU A 107 20.24 17.50 10.44
N THR A 108 20.94 17.30 9.32
CA THR A 108 22.17 18.02 9.01
C THR A 108 21.91 19.52 8.83
N LEU A 109 20.82 19.88 8.14
CA LEU A 109 20.41 21.28 7.99
C LEU A 109 20.02 21.90 9.34
N LYS A 110 19.28 21.20 10.20
CA LYS A 110 18.87 21.72 11.52
C LYS A 110 20.05 22.13 12.41
N LYS A 111 21.18 21.43 12.31
CA LYS A 111 22.40 21.75 13.07
C LYS A 111 23.00 23.11 12.67
N ASN A 112 22.69 23.60 11.47
CA ASN A 112 23.07 24.93 11.00
C ASN A 112 21.83 25.76 10.65
N LYS A 113 21.34 26.57 11.60
CA LYS A 113 20.12 27.38 11.44
C LYS A 113 20.10 28.32 10.23
N ALA A 114 21.25 28.64 9.63
CA ALA A 114 21.34 29.46 8.42
C ALA A 114 21.35 28.64 7.12
N ALA A 115 21.52 27.31 7.21
CA ALA A 115 21.51 26.43 6.05
C ALA A 115 20.11 26.35 5.46
N LYS A 116 20.04 26.44 4.13
CA LYS A 116 18.82 26.24 3.34
C LYS A 116 18.91 24.93 2.60
N TRP A 117 17.75 24.37 2.29
CA TRP A 117 17.64 23.22 1.41
C TRP A 117 18.29 23.51 0.06
N ASP A 118 19.22 22.65 -0.37
CA ASP A 118 19.86 22.76 -1.68
C ASP A 118 18.85 22.42 -2.78
N SER A 119 18.65 23.32 -3.74
CA SER A 119 17.70 23.12 -4.84
C SER A 119 18.00 21.90 -5.71
N LYS A 120 19.20 21.33 -5.63
CA LYS A 120 19.59 20.08 -6.31
C LYS A 120 19.17 18.82 -5.55
N GLN A 121 18.85 18.93 -4.27
CA GLN A 121 18.46 17.81 -3.41
C GLN A 121 16.94 17.60 -3.49
N VAL A 122 16.46 17.06 -4.61
CA VAL A 122 15.03 16.90 -4.88
C VAL A 122 14.47 15.71 -4.12
N ILE A 123 13.35 15.87 -3.41
CA ILE A 123 12.62 14.73 -2.84
C ILE A 123 11.76 14.08 -3.93
N HIS A 124 12.00 12.80 -4.19
CA HIS A 124 11.21 11.94 -5.07
C HIS A 124 10.01 11.38 -4.31
N LEU A 125 8.81 11.86 -4.63
CA LEU A 125 7.58 11.48 -3.97
C LEU A 125 6.83 10.37 -4.72
N SER A 126 6.32 9.44 -3.92
CA SER A 126 5.34 8.44 -4.30
C SER A 126 3.99 8.79 -3.69
N LEU A 127 2.96 8.95 -4.51
CA LEU A 127 1.59 9.14 -4.02
C LEU A 127 0.85 7.81 -4.09
N LEU A 128 0.51 7.25 -2.93
CA LEU A 128 -0.28 6.02 -2.83
C LEU A 128 -1.71 6.36 -2.43
N PHE A 129 -2.64 6.27 -3.39
CA PHE A 129 -4.07 6.34 -3.13
C PHE A 129 -4.54 4.97 -2.63
N ALA A 130 -4.90 4.86 -1.35
CA ALA A 130 -5.23 3.58 -0.70
C ALA A 130 -6.37 3.76 0.32
N VAL A 131 -6.39 3.08 1.47
CA VAL A 131 -7.48 3.14 2.49
C VAL A 131 -7.06 3.94 3.73
N GLY A 132 -5.75 4.13 3.97
CA GLY A 132 -5.19 5.08 4.93
C GLY A 132 -4.28 4.47 6.01
N THR A 133 -4.29 3.15 6.19
CA THR A 133 -3.52 2.46 7.25
C THR A 133 -2.23 1.80 6.75
N GLU A 134 -1.91 1.94 5.46
CA GLU A 134 -0.92 1.12 4.76
C GLU A 134 0.52 1.36 5.25
N LEU A 135 0.86 2.55 5.75
CA LEU A 135 2.24 2.82 6.20
C LEU A 135 2.70 1.85 7.29
N ASN A 136 1.81 1.54 8.24
CA ASN A 136 2.15 0.78 9.43
C ASN A 136 1.58 -0.63 9.31
N ARG A 137 0.30 -0.74 8.94
CA ARG A 137 -0.36 -2.04 8.82
C ARG A 137 0.23 -2.87 7.69
N HIS A 138 0.62 -2.27 6.56
CA HIS A 138 1.23 -2.98 5.44
C HIS A 138 2.77 -2.93 5.44
N GLY A 139 3.37 -2.37 6.48
CA GLY A 139 4.82 -2.31 6.62
C GLY A 139 5.53 -1.57 5.47
N LEU A 140 4.89 -0.57 4.87
CA LEU A 140 5.46 0.16 3.74
C LEU A 140 6.67 1.00 4.16
N ARG A 141 6.72 1.51 5.40
CA ARG A 141 7.85 2.30 5.92
C ARG A 141 9.19 1.57 5.77
N THR A 142 9.20 0.25 5.98
CA THR A 142 10.40 -0.58 5.82
C THR A 142 10.98 -0.49 4.41
N PHE A 143 10.14 -0.34 3.39
CA PHE A 143 10.58 -0.25 1.99
C PHE A 143 11.19 1.09 1.64
N PHE A 144 10.76 2.17 2.30
CA PHE A 144 11.32 3.51 2.11
C PHE A 144 12.52 3.78 3.01
N LYS A 145 12.58 3.18 4.20
CA LYS A 145 13.66 3.39 5.19
C LYS A 145 15.05 3.12 4.59
N ASN A 146 15.19 2.08 3.79
CA ASN A 146 16.49 1.58 3.31
C ASN A 146 16.83 2.04 1.88
N THR A 147 16.10 3.02 1.36
CA THR A 147 16.42 3.61 0.05
C THR A 147 17.58 4.60 0.18
N THR A 148 18.44 4.62 -0.82
CA THR A 148 19.60 5.54 -0.90
C THR A 148 19.27 6.87 -1.57
N GLU A 149 18.09 6.96 -2.18
CA GLU A 149 17.58 8.17 -2.82
C GLU A 149 16.78 9.01 -1.81
N LEU A 150 16.71 10.33 -2.03
CA LEU A 150 15.83 11.21 -1.26
C LEU A 150 14.37 10.94 -1.64
N THR A 151 13.74 9.93 -1.03
CA THR A 151 12.37 9.53 -1.35
C THR A 151 11.40 9.74 -0.19
N GLY A 152 10.13 9.96 -0.53
CA GLY A 152 9.03 9.92 0.43
C GLY A 152 7.79 9.29 -0.17
N VAL A 153 6.85 8.93 0.70
CA VAL A 153 5.52 8.46 0.34
C VAL A 153 4.46 9.28 1.06
N ILE A 154 3.42 9.66 0.32
CA ILE A 154 2.18 10.23 0.86
C ILE A 154 1.08 9.22 0.56
N VAL A 155 0.48 8.69 1.62
CA VAL A 155 -0.71 7.84 1.55
C VAL A 155 -1.94 8.71 1.62
N ILE A 156 -2.70 8.67 0.54
CA ILE A 156 -3.94 9.42 0.34
C ILE A 156 -5.08 8.44 0.64
N PRO A 157 -5.94 8.74 1.63
CA PRO A 157 -7.01 7.83 1.99
C PRO A 157 -8.02 7.69 0.85
N GLY A 158 -8.73 6.57 0.86
CA GLY A 158 -9.80 6.23 -0.07
C GLY A 158 -11.10 6.09 0.70
N ILE A 159 -12.16 5.74 -0.02
CA ILE A 159 -13.49 5.64 0.57
C ILE A 159 -14.12 4.35 0.13
N GLU A 160 -14.34 3.46 1.09
CA GLU A 160 -14.98 2.18 0.85
C GLU A 160 -16.51 2.29 0.89
N PRO A 161 -17.22 1.71 -0.11
CA PRO A 161 -18.68 1.70 -0.13
C PRO A 161 -19.20 0.81 1.01
N GLY A 162 -20.00 1.38 1.91
CA GLY A 162 -20.63 0.64 3.01
C GLY A 162 -20.31 1.16 4.40
N PHE A 163 -19.25 1.95 4.58
CA PHE A 163 -18.96 2.58 5.88
C PHE A 163 -20.05 3.57 6.33
N TYR A 164 -20.86 4.10 5.38
CA TYR A 164 -21.70 5.27 5.62
C TYR A 164 -23.08 5.27 4.91
N ASN A 165 -23.74 4.12 4.72
CA ASN A 165 -25.07 3.98 4.09
C ASN A 165 -25.23 4.61 2.68
N ASN A 166 -24.14 5.07 2.06
CA ASN A 166 -24.12 5.67 0.73
C ASN A 166 -23.45 4.73 -0.28
N LYS A 167 -24.13 4.50 -1.41
CA LYS A 167 -23.63 3.73 -2.57
C LYS A 167 -22.72 4.57 -3.50
N GLY A 168 -22.24 5.73 -3.05
CA GLY A 168 -21.36 6.60 -3.84
C GLY A 168 -19.91 6.25 -3.56
N ARG A 169 -19.16 5.85 -4.59
CA ARG A 169 -17.70 5.83 -4.55
C ARG A 169 -17.24 7.20 -5.07
N TRP A 170 -16.40 7.92 -4.33
CA TRP A 170 -15.77 9.16 -4.81
C TRP A 170 -14.28 9.18 -4.45
N GLY A 171 -13.51 9.97 -5.19
CA GLY A 171 -12.06 10.05 -5.02
C GLY A 171 -11.67 11.10 -4.00
N ILE A 172 -10.62 10.82 -3.24
CA ILE A 172 -9.87 11.81 -2.47
C ILE A 172 -8.58 12.12 -3.24
N ALA A 173 -8.25 13.40 -3.37
CA ALA A 173 -7.01 13.84 -3.98
C ALA A 173 -6.32 14.93 -3.15
N ILE A 174 -5.00 15.04 -3.34
CA ILE A 174 -4.15 16.11 -2.81
C ILE A 174 -3.58 16.89 -4.00
N SER A 175 -3.47 18.22 -3.89
CA SER A 175 -2.88 19.08 -4.93
C SER A 175 -1.42 19.38 -4.68
N ASP A 176 -0.68 19.82 -5.72
CA ASP A 176 0.72 20.24 -5.58
C ASP A 176 0.90 21.35 -4.53
N SER A 177 -0.05 22.27 -4.44
CA SER A 177 -0.03 23.31 -3.41
C SER A 177 -0.11 22.73 -2.00
N LYS A 178 -0.93 21.69 -1.79
CA LYS A 178 -1.06 21.01 -0.50
C LYS A 178 0.11 20.09 -0.18
N ILE A 179 0.73 19.48 -1.19
CA ILE A 179 2.01 18.78 -1.02
C ILE A 179 3.10 19.78 -0.62
N LYS A 180 3.19 20.93 -1.28
CA LYS A 180 4.15 21.97 -0.93
C LYS A 180 3.92 22.49 0.50
N ASP A 181 2.68 22.79 0.87
CA ASP A 181 2.33 23.21 2.24
C ASP A 181 2.76 22.15 3.27
N LEU A 182 2.52 20.87 2.99
CA LEU A 182 2.93 19.75 3.85
C LEU A 182 4.44 19.72 4.04
N LEU A 183 5.21 19.75 2.94
CA LEU A 183 6.68 19.70 2.98
C LEU A 183 7.23 20.92 3.72
N ASN A 184 6.73 22.12 3.42
CA ASN A 184 7.18 23.35 4.04
C ASN A 184 6.89 23.37 5.55
N ASN A 185 5.74 22.85 5.96
CA ASN A 185 5.41 22.74 7.39
C ASN A 185 6.26 21.69 8.10
N TYR A 186 6.57 20.57 7.45
CA TYR A 186 7.40 19.52 8.05
C TYR A 186 8.88 19.96 8.15
N PHE A 187 9.43 20.52 7.08
CA PHE A 187 10.84 20.90 6.97
C PHE A 187 11.14 22.34 7.42
N GLN A 188 10.11 23.13 7.71
CA GLN A 188 10.19 24.54 8.13
C GLN A 188 10.92 25.45 7.13
N GLN A 189 10.89 25.08 5.85
CA GLN A 189 11.50 25.82 4.73
C GLN A 189 10.97 25.29 3.39
N ASP A 190 11.21 26.03 2.29
CA ASP A 190 10.89 25.55 0.95
C ASP A 190 11.77 24.34 0.57
N VAL A 191 11.13 23.27 0.10
CA VAL A 191 11.80 22.02 -0.32
C VAL A 191 11.42 21.67 -1.76
N PRO A 192 12.40 21.45 -2.66
CA PRO A 192 12.13 20.95 -4.00
C PRO A 192 11.66 19.49 -3.94
N TYR A 193 10.62 19.18 -4.71
CA TYR A 193 10.11 17.82 -4.84
C TYR A 193 9.64 17.54 -6.26
N GLU A 194 9.58 16.26 -6.60
CA GLU A 194 8.95 15.75 -7.82
C GLU A 194 8.02 14.59 -7.48
N ILE A 195 6.83 14.56 -8.09
CA ILE A 195 5.97 13.37 -8.05
C ILE A 195 6.45 12.44 -9.16
N ASN A 196 7.14 11.35 -8.79
CA ASN A 196 7.68 10.40 -9.77
C ASN A 196 6.82 9.16 -9.92
N ILE A 197 6.08 8.78 -8.87
CA ILE A 197 5.29 7.55 -8.83
C ILE A 197 3.90 7.88 -8.29
N ILE A 198 2.87 7.42 -9.00
CA ILE A 198 1.50 7.42 -8.49
C ILE A 198 0.99 5.98 -8.47
N ALA A 199 0.33 5.58 -7.39
CA ALA A 199 -0.17 4.24 -7.22
C ALA A 199 -1.59 4.25 -6.65
N ALA A 200 -2.40 3.29 -7.07
CA ALA A 200 -3.73 3.08 -6.52
C ALA A 200 -3.86 1.67 -5.97
N TYR A 201 -4.38 1.55 -4.76
CA TYR A 201 -4.74 0.30 -4.12
C TYR A 201 -6.23 0.32 -3.77
N SER A 202 -6.93 -0.77 -4.08
CA SER A 202 -8.36 -0.91 -3.80
C SER A 202 -9.18 0.31 -4.26
N THR A 203 -9.95 0.93 -3.37
CA THR A 203 -10.80 2.10 -3.68
C THR A 203 -10.03 3.38 -4.03
N GLY A 204 -8.71 3.41 -3.83
CA GLY A 204 -7.84 4.53 -4.18
C GLY A 204 -7.79 4.87 -5.68
N ILE A 205 -8.23 3.94 -6.55
CA ILE A 205 -8.41 4.19 -7.99
C ILE A 205 -9.32 5.39 -8.28
N ASN A 206 -10.28 5.69 -7.41
CA ASN A 206 -11.12 6.86 -7.60
C ASN A 206 -10.29 8.15 -7.40
N GLY A 207 -9.42 8.18 -6.39
CA GLY A 207 -8.56 9.32 -6.10
C GLY A 207 -7.55 9.60 -7.22
N ILE A 208 -6.87 8.57 -7.72
CA ILE A 208 -5.92 8.74 -8.84
C ILE A 208 -6.63 9.23 -10.12
N ASN A 209 -7.84 8.73 -10.39
CA ASN A 209 -8.64 9.19 -11.53
C ASN A 209 -8.98 10.68 -11.40
N GLN A 210 -9.42 11.12 -10.21
CA GLN A 210 -9.68 12.54 -9.98
C GLN A 210 -8.43 13.39 -10.15
N ALA A 211 -7.33 12.96 -9.52
CA ALA A 211 -6.08 13.71 -9.49
C ALA A 211 -5.55 13.97 -10.91
N VAL A 212 -5.49 12.92 -11.72
CA VAL A 212 -4.97 12.97 -13.08
C VAL A 212 -5.94 13.68 -14.02
N LEU A 213 -7.22 13.27 -14.05
CA LEU A 213 -8.14 13.78 -15.06
C LEU A 213 -8.47 15.27 -14.88
N ASN A 214 -8.40 15.78 -13.65
CA ASN A 214 -8.66 17.18 -13.35
C ASN A 214 -7.39 18.05 -13.18
N ASP A 215 -6.19 17.53 -13.47
CA ASP A 215 -4.92 18.26 -13.34
C ASP A 215 -4.71 18.82 -11.90
N ILE A 216 -5.05 18.02 -10.89
CA ILE A 216 -4.89 18.41 -9.47
C ILE A 216 -3.42 18.34 -9.04
N ILE A 217 -2.66 17.44 -9.68
CA ILE A 217 -1.22 17.24 -9.48
C ILE A 217 -0.46 17.45 -10.80
N ASP A 218 0.82 17.83 -10.70
CA ASP A 218 1.71 17.94 -11.85
C ASP A 218 2.06 16.54 -12.37
N LEU A 219 1.81 16.32 -13.66
CA LEU A 219 2.03 15.05 -14.34
C LEU A 219 3.41 14.98 -15.01
N LYS A 220 4.18 16.08 -15.04
CA LYS A 220 5.41 16.22 -15.83
C LYS A 220 6.50 15.22 -15.43
N HIS A 221 6.67 14.97 -14.13
CA HIS A 221 7.77 14.17 -13.59
C HIS A 221 7.38 12.72 -13.29
N ILE A 222 6.13 12.35 -13.55
CA ILE A 222 5.62 11.00 -13.30
C ILE A 222 6.25 10.03 -14.29
N LYS A 223 6.99 9.06 -13.76
CA LYS A 223 7.68 8.00 -14.52
C LYS A 223 6.91 6.69 -14.47
N ARG A 224 6.12 6.47 -13.42
CA ARG A 224 5.45 5.19 -13.17
C ARG A 224 4.05 5.39 -12.59
N VAL A 225 3.10 4.60 -13.06
CA VAL A 225 1.77 4.41 -12.47
C VAL A 225 1.54 2.94 -12.14
N ILE A 226 1.05 2.66 -10.94
CA ILE A 226 0.87 1.30 -10.43
C ILE A 226 -0.58 1.10 -9.98
N PHE A 227 -1.21 0.01 -10.40
CA PHE A 227 -2.54 -0.38 -9.98
C PHE A 227 -2.47 -1.69 -9.21
N TYR A 228 -2.67 -1.63 -7.90
CA TYR A 228 -2.72 -2.77 -7.00
C TYR A 228 -4.18 -3.22 -6.82
N ASP A 229 -4.59 -4.20 -7.63
CA ASP A 229 -5.89 -4.89 -7.52
C ASP A 229 -7.10 -3.95 -7.39
N CYS A 230 -7.25 -3.02 -8.33
CA CYS A 230 -8.20 -1.91 -8.22
C CYS A 230 -8.91 -1.50 -9.52
N LEU A 231 -8.76 -2.23 -10.63
CA LEU A 231 -9.38 -1.93 -11.92
C LEU A 231 -10.72 -2.67 -12.12
N SER A 232 -11.50 -2.83 -11.06
CA SER A 232 -12.81 -3.48 -11.16
C SER A 232 -13.83 -2.63 -11.93
N ALA A 233 -14.76 -3.29 -12.62
CA ALA A 233 -15.88 -2.64 -13.29
C ALA A 233 -16.75 -1.83 -12.31
N GLN A 234 -16.74 -2.20 -11.02
CA GLN A 234 -17.45 -1.48 -9.97
C GLN A 234 -16.79 -0.12 -9.64
N PHE A 235 -15.53 0.11 -10.01
CA PHE A 235 -14.78 1.37 -9.79
C PHE A 235 -14.76 2.29 -11.02
N GLU A 236 -15.84 2.29 -11.80
CA GLU A 236 -15.96 3.15 -12.99
C GLU A 236 -14.79 2.97 -13.99
N SER A 237 -14.49 1.72 -14.33
CA SER A 237 -13.38 1.28 -15.22
C SER A 237 -13.06 2.16 -16.46
N GLY A 238 -14.05 2.85 -17.03
CA GLY A 238 -13.82 3.80 -18.13
C GLY A 238 -13.01 5.05 -17.78
N PHE A 239 -12.84 5.38 -16.49
CA PHE A 239 -11.97 6.48 -16.07
C PHE A 239 -10.51 6.05 -15.95
N ALA A 240 -10.22 4.82 -15.52
CA ALA A 240 -8.84 4.32 -15.45
C ALA A 240 -8.17 4.35 -16.83
N GLU A 241 -8.88 3.96 -17.89
CA GLU A 241 -8.37 4.06 -19.26
C GLU A 241 -8.08 5.52 -19.66
N LYS A 242 -8.98 6.45 -19.34
CA LYS A 242 -8.78 7.89 -19.62
C LYS A 242 -7.59 8.45 -18.85
N THR A 243 -7.45 8.07 -17.58
CA THR A 243 -6.32 8.41 -16.72
C THR A 243 -5.01 7.98 -17.36
N ILE A 244 -4.91 6.72 -17.79
CA ILE A 244 -3.72 6.15 -18.43
C ILE A 244 -3.43 6.85 -19.78
N LYS A 245 -4.47 7.10 -20.59
CA LYS A 245 -4.33 7.85 -21.85
C LYS A 245 -3.79 9.26 -21.61
N LYS A 246 -4.28 9.97 -20.59
CA LYS A 246 -3.80 11.31 -20.23
C LYS A 246 -2.34 11.27 -19.76
N LEU A 247 -1.98 10.32 -18.91
CA LEU A 247 -0.61 10.11 -18.46
C LEU A 247 0.34 9.82 -19.63
N LYS A 248 -0.02 8.90 -20.54
CA LYS A 248 0.78 8.58 -21.74
C LYS A 248 0.89 9.74 -22.72
N LYS A 249 -0.15 10.58 -22.82
CA LYS A 249 -0.09 11.81 -23.62
C LYS A 249 0.94 12.80 -23.04
N ASN A 250 1.03 12.90 -21.72
CA ASN A 250 1.97 13.79 -21.04
C ASN A 250 3.40 13.25 -21.03
N ASN A 251 3.55 11.94 -20.80
CA ASN A 251 4.82 11.23 -20.84
C ASN A 251 4.64 9.90 -21.60
N PRO A 252 4.98 9.84 -22.90
CA PRO A 252 4.86 8.61 -23.70
C PRO A 252 5.69 7.44 -23.19
N LYS A 253 6.71 7.70 -22.36
CA LYS A 253 7.58 6.68 -21.75
C LYS A 253 7.11 6.24 -20.38
N ILE A 254 5.97 6.74 -19.88
CA ILE A 254 5.47 6.34 -18.55
C ILE A 254 5.23 4.83 -18.49
N HIS A 255 5.66 4.24 -17.40
CA HIS A 255 5.48 2.82 -17.11
C HIS A 255 4.14 2.59 -16.39
N VAL A 256 3.33 1.66 -16.93
CA VAL A 256 2.05 1.27 -16.34
C VAL A 256 2.18 -0.17 -15.86
N ILE A 257 2.02 -0.39 -14.56
CA ILE A 257 2.13 -1.71 -13.91
C ILE A 257 0.79 -2.04 -13.25
N ILE A 258 0.30 -3.25 -13.46
CA ILE A 258 -0.98 -3.70 -12.92
C ILE A 258 -0.77 -5.02 -12.17
N TYR A 259 -1.12 -5.07 -10.90
CA TYR A 259 -1.22 -6.30 -10.13
C TYR A 259 -2.67 -6.79 -10.13
N TRP A 260 -2.85 -8.07 -10.46
CA TRP A 260 -4.14 -8.74 -10.43
C TRP A 260 -4.11 -9.93 -9.49
N THR A 261 -4.74 -9.78 -8.33
CA THR A 261 -4.72 -10.79 -7.26
C THR A 261 -6.09 -11.39 -6.99
N SER A 262 -7.18 -10.62 -7.07
CA SER A 262 -8.53 -11.11 -6.77
C SER A 262 -9.42 -11.21 -8.01
N ILE A 263 -10.48 -12.02 -7.92
CA ILE A 263 -11.46 -12.17 -9.01
C ILE A 263 -12.22 -10.86 -9.26
N GLU A 264 -12.53 -10.12 -8.20
CA GLU A 264 -13.31 -8.89 -8.29
C GLU A 264 -12.45 -7.63 -8.40
N GLY A 265 -11.18 -7.67 -7.99
CA GLY A 265 -10.29 -6.50 -7.94
C GLY A 265 -9.93 -5.94 -9.30
N ASN A 266 -9.95 -6.77 -10.35
CA ASN A 266 -9.80 -6.32 -11.74
C ASN A 266 -10.80 -7.03 -12.65
N THR A 267 -11.61 -6.28 -13.39
CA THR A 267 -12.52 -6.86 -14.38
C THR A 267 -11.82 -6.82 -15.74
N ILE A 268 -10.88 -7.75 -15.93
CA ILE A 268 -10.05 -7.87 -17.13
C ILE A 268 -10.43 -9.17 -17.85
N THR A 269 -10.80 -9.09 -19.13
CA THR A 269 -10.89 -10.29 -19.98
C THR A 269 -9.56 -10.52 -20.68
N PRO A 270 -9.01 -11.75 -20.64
CA PRO A 270 -7.86 -12.10 -21.46
C PRO A 270 -8.28 -12.24 -22.93
N ASP A 271 -7.63 -11.52 -23.84
CA ASP A 271 -7.47 -11.96 -25.23
C ASP A 271 -6.02 -12.40 -25.46
N LYS A 272 -5.79 -13.28 -26.42
CA LYS A 272 -4.61 -14.15 -26.63
C LYS A 272 -3.24 -13.49 -26.76
N ASN A 273 -3.12 -12.18 -26.59
CA ASN A 273 -1.86 -11.47 -26.36
C ASN A 273 -2.00 -10.19 -25.52
N HIS A 274 -3.21 -9.83 -25.06
CA HIS A 274 -3.53 -8.53 -24.52
C HIS A 274 -4.64 -8.57 -23.47
N LEU A 275 -4.47 -7.82 -22.40
CA LEU A 275 -5.45 -7.69 -21.33
C LEU A 275 -6.36 -6.50 -21.59
N ILE A 276 -7.66 -6.76 -21.77
CA ILE A 276 -8.70 -5.77 -22.01
C ILE A 276 -9.49 -5.64 -20.69
N VAL A 277 -9.54 -4.45 -20.10
CA VAL A 277 -10.48 -4.17 -19.00
C VAL A 277 -11.90 -4.24 -19.58
N VAL A 278 -12.73 -5.20 -19.20
CA VAL A 278 -14.06 -5.42 -19.81
C VAL A 278 -15.12 -5.80 -18.80
N GLN A 279 -16.16 -4.97 -18.75
CA GLN A 279 -17.51 -5.44 -19.08
C GLN A 279 -18.40 -4.36 -19.76
N ASN A 280 -18.02 -3.08 -19.76
CA ASN A 280 -18.72 -2.02 -20.51
C ASN A 280 -17.84 -1.24 -21.51
N LEU A 281 -16.59 -1.68 -21.71
CA LEU A 281 -15.72 -1.09 -22.70
C LEU A 281 -15.86 -1.89 -23.99
N ARG A 282 -16.41 -1.24 -25.03
CA ARG A 282 -16.34 -1.73 -26.41
C ARG A 282 -14.88 -2.10 -26.76
N PRO A 283 -14.64 -3.02 -27.70
CA PRO A 283 -13.33 -3.63 -28.00
C PRO A 283 -12.34 -2.66 -28.69
N THR A 284 -12.07 -1.51 -28.06
CA THR A 284 -11.12 -0.49 -28.53
C THR A 284 -10.04 -0.19 -27.49
N VAL A 285 -9.91 -1.01 -26.44
CA VAL A 285 -9.08 -0.71 -25.25
C VAL A 285 -7.64 -1.12 -25.47
N SER A 286 -6.75 -0.20 -25.09
CA SER A 286 -5.30 -0.32 -25.05
C SER A 286 -4.80 -1.63 -24.43
N THR A 287 -3.86 -2.25 -25.11
CA THR A 287 -3.11 -3.42 -24.64
C THR A 287 -2.21 -3.02 -23.45
N PHE A 288 -2.40 -3.62 -22.27
CA PHE A 288 -1.49 -3.43 -21.13
C PHE A 288 -0.30 -4.38 -21.24
N GLU A 289 0.91 -3.81 -21.24
CA GLU A 289 2.15 -4.57 -21.46
C GLU A 289 2.75 -5.16 -20.19
N ASN A 290 2.36 -4.67 -19.00
CA ASN A 290 2.97 -5.08 -17.72
C ASN A 290 1.88 -5.40 -16.70
N VAL A 291 1.27 -6.59 -16.86
CA VAL A 291 0.30 -7.10 -15.89
C VAL A 291 0.86 -8.32 -15.18
N ILE A 292 0.92 -8.23 -13.87
CA ILE A 292 1.39 -9.24 -12.94
C ILE A 292 0.14 -9.99 -12.45
N LYS A 293 -0.10 -11.18 -13.00
CA LYS A 293 -1.26 -12.00 -12.65
C LYS A 293 -0.90 -12.97 -11.53
N LEU A 294 -1.34 -12.63 -10.31
CA LEU A 294 -1.19 -13.45 -9.10
C LEU A 294 -2.47 -14.19 -8.72
N GLN A 295 -3.59 -13.83 -9.37
CA GLN A 295 -4.90 -14.42 -9.16
C GLN A 295 -4.87 -15.95 -9.33
N GLY A 296 -5.32 -16.65 -8.29
CA GLY A 296 -5.42 -18.11 -8.27
C GLY A 296 -4.07 -18.84 -8.08
N LEU A 297 -2.95 -18.12 -7.96
CA LEU A 297 -1.65 -18.74 -7.73
C LEU A 297 -1.56 -19.22 -6.28
N LYS A 298 -1.53 -20.55 -6.10
CA LYS A 298 -1.45 -21.19 -4.78
C LYS A 298 -0.22 -20.75 -3.98
N TRP A 299 0.91 -20.60 -4.67
CA TRP A 299 2.18 -20.23 -4.04
C TRP A 299 2.23 -18.76 -3.62
N TYR A 300 1.56 -17.85 -4.34
CA TYR A 300 1.39 -16.47 -3.88
C TYR A 300 0.61 -16.43 -2.56
N ARG A 301 -0.53 -17.12 -2.50
CA ARG A 301 -1.34 -17.24 -1.27
C ARG A 301 -0.53 -17.86 -0.11
N CYS A 302 0.25 -18.90 -0.37
CA CYS A 302 1.11 -19.50 0.65
C CYS A 302 2.16 -18.52 1.17
N LEU A 303 2.85 -17.80 0.27
CA LEU A 303 3.85 -16.80 0.63
C LEU A 303 3.26 -15.75 1.57
N ILE A 304 2.20 -15.07 1.14
CA ILE A 304 1.63 -13.95 1.91
C ILE A 304 1.02 -14.41 3.24
N CYS A 305 0.28 -15.53 3.25
CA CYS A 305 -0.30 -16.05 4.49
C CYS A 305 0.78 -16.53 5.45
N SER A 306 1.89 -17.09 4.95
CA SER A 306 2.98 -17.54 5.80
C SER A 306 3.63 -16.39 6.58
N ARG A 307 3.73 -15.17 6.01
CA ARG A 307 4.26 -13.99 6.73
C ARG A 307 3.44 -13.64 7.96
N ILE A 308 2.12 -13.60 7.79
CA ILE A 308 1.20 -13.28 8.88
C ILE A 308 1.18 -14.39 9.92
N ILE A 309 1.21 -15.65 9.48
CA ILE A 309 1.27 -16.79 10.40
C ILE A 309 2.58 -16.77 11.20
N GLN A 310 3.71 -16.45 10.54
CA GLN A 310 5.02 -16.33 11.18
C GLN A 310 4.98 -15.29 12.30
N ALA A 311 4.51 -14.07 11.99
CA ALA A 311 4.39 -13.00 12.97
C ALA A 311 3.43 -13.42 14.11
N GLY A 312 2.27 -13.97 13.78
CA GLY A 312 1.28 -14.33 14.79
C GLY A 312 1.71 -15.45 15.74
N ILE A 313 2.56 -16.38 15.29
CA ILE A 313 3.18 -17.38 16.17
C ILE A 313 4.20 -16.69 17.10
N GLN A 314 5.05 -15.81 16.57
CA GLN A 314 6.04 -15.09 17.39
C GLN A 314 5.39 -14.17 18.43
N GLU A 315 4.24 -13.60 18.10
CA GLU A 315 3.43 -12.75 18.97
C GLU A 315 2.54 -13.55 19.95
N ASN A 316 2.60 -14.89 19.92
CA ASN A 316 1.71 -15.79 20.66
C ASN A 316 0.20 -15.56 20.41
N LEU A 317 -0.15 -14.99 19.25
CA LEU A 317 -1.53 -14.74 18.82
C LEU A 317 -2.13 -15.92 18.06
N LEU A 318 -1.29 -16.76 17.44
CA LEU A 318 -1.72 -17.89 16.63
C LEU A 318 -1.14 -19.21 17.16
N ASN A 319 -2.00 -20.21 17.25
CA ASN A 319 -1.64 -21.57 17.63
C ASN A 319 -1.95 -22.54 16.48
N LEU A 320 -0.94 -23.28 16.05
CA LEU A 320 -1.07 -24.33 15.04
C LEU A 320 -1.21 -25.70 15.71
N SER A 321 -2.03 -26.59 15.13
CA SER A 321 -1.98 -28.01 15.48
C SER A 321 -0.60 -28.59 15.12
N SER A 322 -0.19 -29.70 15.75
CA SER A 322 1.14 -30.29 15.53
C SER A 322 1.45 -30.49 14.03
N GLN A 323 0.51 -31.09 13.28
CA GLN A 323 0.69 -31.30 11.85
C GLN A 323 0.77 -29.98 11.05
N ALA A 324 -0.05 -28.97 11.38
CA ALA A 324 0.00 -27.68 10.71
C ALA A 324 1.31 -26.93 11.03
N LYS A 325 1.82 -27.08 12.26
CA LYS A 325 3.10 -26.52 12.71
C LYS A 325 4.26 -27.11 11.92
N ASP A 326 4.33 -28.43 11.78
CA ASP A 326 5.40 -29.09 11.02
C ASP A 326 5.43 -28.61 9.56
N ASN A 327 4.26 -28.48 8.93
CA ASN A 327 4.16 -28.01 7.54
C ASN A 327 4.47 -26.52 7.39
N PHE A 328 4.13 -25.71 8.40
CA PHE A 328 4.51 -24.32 8.45
C PHE A 328 6.03 -24.17 8.60
N LEU A 329 6.66 -24.89 9.52
CA LEU A 329 8.12 -24.83 9.75
C LEU A 329 8.90 -25.28 8.50
N GLU A 330 8.42 -26.31 7.80
CA GLU A 330 9.01 -26.76 6.53
C GLU A 330 8.93 -25.67 5.45
N LEU A 331 7.80 -24.94 5.36
CA LEU A 331 7.65 -23.82 4.43
C LEU A 331 8.50 -22.62 4.85
N GLU A 332 8.48 -22.24 6.13
CA GLU A 332 9.19 -21.10 6.72
C GLU A 332 10.68 -21.16 6.40
N ALA A 333 11.29 -22.34 6.52
CA ALA A 333 12.70 -22.58 6.20
C ALA A 333 13.07 -22.27 4.73
N THR A 334 12.09 -22.13 3.84
CA THR A 334 12.29 -21.82 2.42
C THR A 334 11.98 -20.37 2.06
N LEU A 335 11.38 -19.59 2.96
CA LEU A 335 10.89 -18.25 2.66
C LEU A 335 12.06 -17.28 2.46
N PRO A 336 12.12 -16.57 1.32
CA PRO A 336 13.04 -15.43 1.19
C PRO A 336 12.68 -14.34 2.20
N PRO A 337 13.58 -13.38 2.51
CA PRO A 337 13.21 -12.20 3.29
C PRO A 337 12.08 -11.38 2.64
N ARG A 338 11.23 -10.73 3.44
CA ARG A 338 10.26 -9.75 2.92
C ARG A 338 11.02 -8.61 2.22
N GLY A 339 10.51 -8.11 1.10
CA GLY A 339 11.26 -7.12 0.29
C GLY A 339 12.27 -7.73 -0.69
N SER A 340 12.32 -9.06 -0.84
CA SER A 340 13.23 -9.75 -1.77
C SER A 340 12.52 -10.60 -2.83
N MET A 341 11.23 -10.87 -2.67
CA MET A 341 10.45 -11.66 -3.62
C MET A 341 10.01 -10.82 -4.81
N ILE A 342 10.40 -11.21 -6.01
CA ILE A 342 10.03 -10.58 -7.27
C ILE A 342 8.77 -11.25 -7.81
N SER A 343 7.75 -10.45 -8.08
CA SER A 343 6.45 -10.96 -8.55
C SER A 343 6.49 -11.50 -9.98
N ASP A 344 7.22 -10.83 -10.88
CA ASP A 344 7.42 -11.24 -12.27
C ASP A 344 8.82 -10.82 -12.77
N GLU A 345 9.62 -11.80 -13.19
CA GLU A 345 11.02 -11.55 -13.58
C GLU A 345 11.16 -10.66 -14.82
N ALA A 346 10.28 -10.83 -15.82
CA ALA A 346 10.37 -10.10 -17.08
C ALA A 346 10.00 -8.62 -16.87
N ILE A 347 8.96 -8.37 -16.08
CA ILE A 347 8.52 -7.03 -15.70
C ILE A 347 9.57 -6.38 -14.80
N PHE A 348 10.12 -7.11 -13.82
CA PHE A 348 11.17 -6.58 -12.95
C PHE A 348 12.40 -6.16 -13.75
N LYS A 349 12.91 -7.03 -14.63
CA LYS A 349 14.09 -6.70 -15.46
C LYS A 349 13.86 -5.50 -16.37
N ARG A 350 12.63 -5.30 -16.83
CA ARG A 350 12.25 -4.16 -17.66
C ARG A 350 12.38 -2.83 -16.90
N PHE A 351 12.14 -2.82 -15.59
CA PHE A 351 12.08 -1.58 -14.79
C PHE A 351 13.25 -1.36 -13.85
N GLN A 352 13.88 -2.43 -13.36
CA GLN A 352 14.95 -2.40 -12.37
C GLN A 352 16.31 -2.82 -12.96
N GLY A 353 16.36 -3.18 -14.25
CA GLY A 353 17.59 -3.55 -14.97
C GLY A 353 17.76 -5.06 -15.21
N SER A 354 18.66 -5.43 -16.12
CA SER A 354 18.73 -6.80 -16.69
C SER A 354 19.24 -7.89 -15.75
N THR A 355 20.00 -7.52 -14.71
CA THR A 355 20.66 -8.47 -13.81
C THR A 355 19.96 -8.48 -12.46
N LEU A 356 19.43 -9.65 -12.08
CA LEU A 356 18.86 -9.85 -10.75
C LEU A 356 19.99 -9.87 -9.71
N ALA A 357 19.89 -9.01 -8.70
CA ALA A 357 20.78 -9.07 -7.55
C ALA A 357 20.65 -10.43 -6.86
N SER A 358 21.75 -10.97 -6.34
CA SER A 358 21.82 -12.31 -5.74
C SER A 358 20.91 -12.51 -4.52
N ASN A 359 20.50 -11.42 -3.88
CA ASN A 359 19.58 -11.41 -2.75
C ASN A 359 18.10 -11.37 -3.15
N LYS A 360 17.77 -11.41 -4.45
CA LYS A 360 16.39 -11.42 -4.94
C LYS A 360 15.97 -12.82 -5.39
N THR A 361 14.69 -13.14 -5.17
CA THR A 361 14.12 -14.44 -5.54
C THR A 361 12.88 -14.23 -6.38
N VAL A 362 12.80 -14.84 -7.55
CA VAL A 362 11.59 -14.83 -8.39
C VAL A 362 10.56 -15.78 -7.81
N LEU A 363 9.31 -15.32 -7.67
CA LEU A 363 8.20 -16.06 -7.07
C LEU A 363 8.00 -17.45 -7.68
N GLU A 364 7.99 -17.54 -9.01
CA GLU A 364 7.83 -18.80 -9.73
C GLU A 364 9.03 -19.75 -9.51
N ASN A 365 10.25 -19.22 -9.50
CA ASN A 365 11.45 -20.03 -9.24
C ASN A 365 11.46 -20.58 -7.82
N TRP A 366 11.05 -19.79 -6.83
CA TRP A 366 10.86 -20.25 -5.46
C TRP A 366 9.82 -21.37 -5.37
N TYR A 367 8.67 -21.21 -6.03
CA TYR A 367 7.65 -22.25 -6.07
C TYR A 367 8.17 -23.53 -6.72
N ASN A 368 8.82 -23.45 -7.89
CA ASN A 368 9.32 -24.61 -8.60
C ASN A 368 10.36 -25.39 -7.78
N LYS A 369 11.24 -24.69 -7.06
CA LYS A 369 12.22 -25.30 -6.15
C LYS A 369 11.57 -25.98 -4.94
N ASN A 370 10.46 -25.43 -4.43
CA ASN A 370 9.83 -25.85 -3.17
C ASN A 370 8.42 -26.44 -3.37
N LYS A 371 8.10 -26.94 -4.57
CA LYS A 371 6.73 -27.27 -4.99
C LYS A 371 6.00 -28.18 -4.03
N ALA A 372 6.63 -29.27 -3.60
CA ALA A 372 6.03 -30.24 -2.69
C ALA A 372 5.68 -29.60 -1.32
N ILE A 373 6.56 -28.76 -0.79
CA ILE A 373 6.38 -28.07 0.49
C ILE A 373 5.23 -27.06 0.39
N VAL A 374 5.23 -26.25 -0.67
CA VAL A 374 4.19 -25.25 -0.92
C VAL A 374 2.82 -25.90 -1.12
N GLU A 375 2.73 -26.97 -1.90
CA GLU A 375 1.46 -27.68 -2.12
C GLU A 375 0.94 -28.37 -0.86
N LYS A 376 1.84 -28.88 -0.02
CA LYS A 376 1.51 -29.45 1.29
C LYS A 376 0.94 -28.36 2.22
N PHE A 377 1.59 -27.20 2.30
CA PHE A 377 1.11 -26.08 3.11
C PHE A 377 -0.22 -25.50 2.59
N TYR A 378 -0.38 -25.38 1.26
CA TYR A 378 -1.61 -24.85 0.65
C TYR A 378 -2.87 -25.60 1.10
N ARG A 379 -2.79 -26.92 1.32
CA ARG A 379 -3.93 -27.73 1.81
C ARG A 379 -4.45 -27.29 3.18
N PHE A 380 -3.65 -26.59 4.00
CA PHE A 380 -4.07 -26.01 5.28
C PHE A 380 -4.76 -24.66 5.14
N LEU A 381 -4.55 -23.97 4.01
CA LEU A 381 -5.17 -22.70 3.69
C LEU A 381 -6.42 -22.86 2.82
N ASP A 382 -6.55 -24.01 2.16
CA ASP A 382 -7.62 -24.28 1.21
C ASP A 382 -8.99 -24.26 1.91
N ASN A 383 -9.91 -23.51 1.32
CA ASN A 383 -11.28 -23.31 1.79
C ASN A 383 -12.29 -23.72 0.70
N SER A 384 -11.87 -24.55 -0.26
CA SER A 384 -12.69 -25.08 -1.35
C SER A 384 -14.00 -25.76 -0.90
N SER A 385 -14.09 -26.17 0.37
CA SER A 385 -15.28 -26.75 0.99
C SER A 385 -16.29 -25.70 1.50
N GLY A 386 -16.01 -24.41 1.33
CA GLY A 386 -16.83 -23.30 1.85
C GLY A 386 -16.61 -23.00 3.34
N ASN A 387 -15.78 -23.78 4.04
CA ASN A 387 -15.41 -23.55 5.42
C ASN A 387 -13.99 -22.98 5.53
N PHE A 388 -13.85 -21.85 6.22
CA PHE A 388 -12.54 -21.27 6.49
C PHE A 388 -11.72 -22.14 7.46
N PRO A 389 -10.43 -22.41 7.17
CA PRO A 389 -9.55 -23.15 8.07
C PRO A 389 -9.43 -22.50 9.45
N PRO A 390 -9.17 -23.28 10.53
CA PRO A 390 -9.02 -22.73 11.89
C PRO A 390 -7.97 -21.63 12.00
N ILE A 391 -6.86 -21.73 11.27
CA ILE A 391 -5.80 -20.70 11.30
C ILE A 391 -6.29 -19.35 10.74
N ILE A 392 -7.08 -19.38 9.67
CA ILE A 392 -7.68 -18.17 9.08
C ILE A 392 -8.64 -17.52 10.07
N LYS A 393 -9.45 -18.31 10.77
CA LYS A 393 -10.33 -17.80 11.84
C LYS A 393 -9.56 -17.17 12.99
N GLN A 394 -8.40 -17.72 13.37
CA GLN A 394 -7.55 -17.13 14.41
C GLN A 394 -6.95 -15.79 13.96
N ILE A 395 -6.49 -15.68 12.71
CA ILE A 395 -6.03 -14.40 12.14
C ILE A 395 -7.11 -13.33 12.30
N TRP A 396 -8.37 -13.67 11.98
CA TRP A 396 -9.51 -12.75 12.09
C TRP A 396 -9.84 -12.38 13.53
N ASN A 397 -9.88 -13.38 14.42
CA ASN A 397 -10.22 -13.16 15.83
C ASN A 397 -9.18 -12.30 16.55
N ASN A 398 -7.92 -12.34 16.12
CA ASN A 398 -6.83 -11.53 16.65
C ASN A 398 -6.63 -10.21 15.89
N ALA A 399 -7.54 -9.86 14.96
CA ALA A 399 -7.45 -8.64 14.15
C ALA A 399 -6.10 -8.45 13.44
N MET A 400 -5.41 -9.56 13.11
CA MET A 400 -4.14 -9.51 12.40
C MET A 400 -4.34 -8.91 10.99
N LEU A 401 -3.25 -8.50 10.35
CA LEU A 401 -3.32 -8.08 8.96
C LEU A 401 -3.79 -9.27 8.10
N GLY A 402 -4.91 -9.09 7.40
CA GLY A 402 -5.68 -10.17 6.78
C GLY A 402 -7.15 -10.10 7.19
N TYR A 403 -7.97 -9.66 6.24
CA TYR A 403 -9.40 -9.33 6.26
C TYR A 403 -10.37 -10.01 7.24
N TYR A 404 -11.52 -9.38 7.51
CA TYR A 404 -12.65 -9.89 8.28
C TYR A 404 -13.72 -10.63 7.42
N GLY A 405 -13.54 -11.94 7.18
CA GLY A 405 -14.69 -12.82 6.92
C GLY A 405 -15.19 -13.04 5.48
N ASN A 406 -14.48 -12.60 4.44
CA ASN A 406 -14.80 -12.92 3.03
C ASN A 406 -13.71 -13.76 2.35
N VAL A 407 -14.10 -14.55 1.34
CA VAL A 407 -13.21 -15.47 0.61
C VAL A 407 -12.22 -14.69 -0.26
N ALA A 408 -10.92 -14.97 -0.12
CA ALA A 408 -9.84 -14.47 -0.97
C ALA A 408 -9.53 -12.96 -0.84
N GLU A 409 -9.99 -12.28 0.20
CA GLU A 409 -9.55 -10.91 0.51
C GLU A 409 -8.11 -10.87 1.03
N GLU A 410 -7.59 -11.96 1.59
CA GLU A 410 -6.20 -12.02 2.04
C GLU A 410 -5.19 -11.84 0.90
N VAL A 411 -5.55 -12.23 -0.33
CA VAL A 411 -4.70 -12.04 -1.51
C VAL A 411 -4.72 -10.59 -2.01
N HIS A 412 -5.74 -9.82 -1.62
CA HIS A 412 -5.86 -8.38 -1.85
C HIS A 412 -5.07 -7.61 -0.78
N ASP A 413 -5.40 -7.81 0.50
CA ASP A 413 -4.79 -7.11 1.66
C ASP A 413 -3.29 -7.30 1.78
N LEU A 414 -2.81 -8.53 1.51
CA LEU A 414 -1.39 -8.85 1.68
C LEU A 414 -0.56 -8.61 0.41
N LEU A 415 -1.15 -7.98 -0.62
CA LEU A 415 -0.42 -7.59 -1.83
C LEU A 415 0.63 -6.51 -1.56
N LEU A 416 0.22 -5.39 -0.96
CA LEU A 416 1.12 -4.27 -0.67
C LEU A 416 2.25 -4.67 0.30
N PRO A 417 2.01 -5.43 1.38
CA PRO A 417 3.09 -5.86 2.27
C PRO A 417 4.15 -6.76 1.64
N GLU A 418 3.84 -7.50 0.58
CA GLU A 418 4.83 -8.37 -0.08
C GLU A 418 5.46 -7.71 -1.30
N PHE A 419 4.71 -6.91 -2.07
CA PHE A 419 5.16 -6.39 -3.38
C PHE A 419 5.19 -4.87 -3.50
N GLY A 420 4.76 -4.11 -2.48
CA GLY A 420 4.83 -2.66 -2.49
C GLY A 420 6.27 -2.14 -2.70
N TRP A 421 7.26 -2.84 -2.19
CA TRP A 421 8.69 -2.49 -2.32
C TRP A 421 9.21 -2.52 -3.77
N GLU A 422 8.59 -3.31 -4.65
CA GLU A 422 9.17 -3.65 -5.94
C GLU A 422 9.22 -2.44 -6.88
N TYR A 423 8.17 -1.61 -6.80
CA TYR A 423 7.96 -0.50 -7.71
C TYR A 423 7.46 0.78 -7.06
N LEU A 424 7.05 0.77 -5.78
CA LEU A 424 6.55 1.97 -5.13
C LEU A 424 7.67 2.94 -4.72
N PRO A 425 8.79 2.51 -4.10
CA PRO A 425 9.91 3.41 -3.83
C PRO A 425 10.61 3.86 -5.11
N TYR A 426 11.12 5.09 -5.10
CA TYR A 426 11.98 5.58 -6.18
C TYR A 426 13.35 4.90 -6.07
N SER A 427 13.74 4.20 -7.14
CA SER A 427 14.99 3.45 -7.30
C SER A 427 15.46 3.51 -8.74
#